data_AF-A0A7S2V299-F1
#
_entry.id   AF-A0A7S2V299-F1
#
_cell.length_a   1.000
_cell.length_b   1.000
_cell.length_c   1.000
_cell.angle_alpha   90.00
_cell.angle_beta   90.00
_cell.angle_gamma   90.00
#
_symmetry.space_group_name_H-M   'P 1'
#
loop_
_entity.id
_entity.type
_entity.pdbx_description
1 polymer ?
#
loop_
_entity_poly.entity_id
_entity_poly.type
_entity_poly.pdbx_seq_one_letter_code
_entity_poly.pdbx_strand_id
1 'polypeptide(L)'
;GEVPIDNELLSTKLSAAEQVVVMDNGCMCCSVRGDILGAFSSILETVAKGNPLDSVLIETTGMADPVPIVRTLLQTPDIMSRFKLNGVVTLVDSKNVLARLRETEKEERPDDIPPDEAFQQIMFADRI
;
A
#
# COMPACT_ATOMS: atom_id res chain seq x y z
N GLY A 1 11.63 -12.17 -1.80
CA GLY A 1 12.39 -11.29 -2.68
C GLY A 1 13.21 -10.40 -1.81
N GLU A 2 14.53 -10.45 -1.93
CA GLU A 2 15.45 -9.78 -0.98
C GLU A 2 16.40 -8.80 -1.69
N VAL A 3 16.20 -8.61 -2.99
CA VAL A 3 16.96 -7.64 -3.80
C VAL A 3 15.98 -6.56 -4.27
N PRO A 4 16.15 -5.29 -3.87
CA PRO A 4 15.33 -4.17 -4.32
C PRO A 4 15.73 -3.77 -5.75
N ILE A 5 15.39 -4.63 -6.72
CA ILE A 5 15.68 -4.43 -8.14
C ILE A 5 14.94 -3.20 -8.69
N ASP A 6 13.81 -2.85 -8.08
CA ASP A 6 12.95 -1.75 -8.51
C ASP A 6 13.70 -0.41 -8.51
N ASN A 7 14.63 -0.19 -7.59
CA ASN A 7 15.30 1.10 -7.42
C ASN A 7 16.28 1.43 -8.58
N GLU A 8 17.02 0.43 -9.07
CA GLU A 8 17.97 0.59 -10.18
C GLU A 8 17.25 0.78 -11.52
N LEU A 9 16.09 0.13 -11.68
CA LEU A 9 15.25 0.27 -12.87
C LEU A 9 14.47 1.59 -12.89
N LEU A 10 14.04 2.09 -11.73
CA LEU A 10 13.26 3.32 -11.62
C LEU A 10 14.14 4.57 -11.71
N SER A 11 15.33 4.56 -11.11
CA SER A 11 16.30 5.67 -11.21
C SER A 11 16.79 5.96 -12.64
N THR A 12 16.68 4.99 -13.56
CA THR A 12 17.08 5.13 -14.96
C THR A 12 15.92 5.42 -15.92
N LYS A 13 14.65 5.25 -15.50
CA LYS A 13 13.47 5.33 -16.38
C LYS A 13 12.41 6.34 -15.97
N LEU A 14 12.41 6.80 -14.72
CA LEU A 14 11.49 7.84 -14.27
C LEU A 14 11.97 9.21 -14.78
N SER A 15 11.06 9.96 -15.41
CA SER A 15 11.29 11.37 -15.67
C SER A 15 11.40 12.13 -14.33
N ALA A 16 12.03 13.30 -14.30
CA ALA A 16 12.17 14.11 -13.08
C ALA A 16 10.84 14.44 -12.36
N ALA A 17 9.69 14.18 -13.01
CA ALA A 17 8.34 14.38 -12.48
C ALA A 17 7.84 13.24 -11.58
N GLU A 18 8.49 12.07 -11.54
CA GLU A 18 7.99 10.90 -10.82
C GLU A 18 8.93 10.56 -9.65
N GLN A 19 8.46 10.76 -8.42
CA GLN A 19 9.23 10.54 -7.20
C GLN A 19 8.78 9.26 -6.50
N VAL A 20 9.75 8.42 -6.16
CA VAL A 20 9.53 7.16 -5.43
C VAL A 20 10.06 7.33 -4.01
N VAL A 21 9.19 7.06 -3.03
CA VAL A 21 9.58 6.98 -1.63
C VAL A 21 9.39 5.53 -1.17
N VAL A 22 10.50 4.89 -0.80
CA VAL A 22 10.50 3.52 -0.30
C VAL A 22 10.34 3.54 1.22
N MET A 23 9.49 2.66 1.74
CA MET A 23 9.25 2.47 3.17
C MET A 23 9.93 1.17 3.63
N ASP A 24 10.64 1.20 4.75
CA ASP A 24 11.36 0.03 5.28
C ASP A 24 10.40 -0.91 6.03
N ASN A 25 10.31 -2.18 5.60
CA ASN A 25 9.41 -3.18 6.18
C ASN A 25 9.91 -3.78 7.51
N GLY A 26 10.22 -2.95 8.52
CA GLY A 26 10.61 -3.43 9.86
C GLY A 26 9.40 -3.82 10.71
N CYS A 27 9.33 -5.03 11.27
CA CYS A 27 8.19 -5.48 12.10
C CYS A 27 7.90 -4.57 13.30
N MET A 28 6.70 -3.97 13.31
CA MET A 28 5.81 -3.62 14.42
C MET A 28 4.79 -2.65 13.83
N CYS A 29 3.50 -2.76 14.14
CA CYS A 29 2.44 -1.89 13.57
C CYS A 29 2.66 -0.36 13.70
N CYS A 30 3.67 0.08 14.43
CA CYS A 30 4.14 1.46 14.51
C CYS A 30 5.08 1.90 13.38
N SER A 31 5.87 1.00 12.77
CA SER A 31 6.82 1.33 11.70
C SER A 31 6.08 1.73 10.42
N VAL A 32 5.17 0.87 9.93
CA VAL A 32 4.36 1.15 8.72
C VAL A 32 3.66 2.50 8.82
N ARG A 33 3.09 2.82 9.99
CA ARG A 33 2.50 4.15 10.22
C ARG A 33 3.55 5.25 10.15
N GLY A 34 4.67 5.10 10.86
CA GLY A 34 5.78 6.05 10.84
C GLY A 34 6.34 6.28 9.44
N ASP A 35 6.49 5.22 8.65
CA ASP A 35 7.02 5.27 7.30
C ASP A 35 6.07 5.98 6.34
N ILE A 36 4.75 5.70 6.44
CA ILE A 36 3.73 6.44 5.69
C ILE A 36 3.78 7.93 6.05
N LEU A 37 3.87 8.27 7.35
CA LEU A 37 3.96 9.66 7.78
C LEU A 37 5.23 10.35 7.26
N GLY A 38 6.37 9.65 7.30
CA GLY A 38 7.64 10.13 6.75
C GLY A 38 7.55 10.37 5.25
N ALA A 39 7.00 9.41 4.50
CA ALA A 39 6.85 9.50 3.05
C ALA A 39 5.96 10.67 2.64
N PHE A 40 4.81 10.84 3.28
CA PHE A 40 3.92 11.98 3.02
C PHE A 40 4.57 13.32 3.39
N SER A 41 5.40 13.36 4.45
CA SER A 41 6.16 14.56 4.80
C SER A 41 7.17 14.92 3.70
N SER A 42 7.93 13.95 3.19
CA SER A 42 8.88 14.16 2.09
C SER A 42 8.18 14.61 0.80
N ILE A 43 7.02 14.04 0.48
CA ILE A 43 6.19 14.45 -0.65
C ILE A 43 5.78 15.93 -0.50
N LEU A 44 5.33 16.35 0.69
CA LEU A 44 4.95 17.73 0.94
C LEU A 44 6.13 18.71 0.84
N GLU A 45 7.33 18.31 1.25
CA GLU A 45 8.53 19.11 1.05
C GLU A 45 8.87 19.29 -0.43
N THR A 46 8.72 18.25 -1.25
CA THR A 46 8.88 18.34 -2.70
C THR A 46 7.88 19.32 -3.31
N VAL A 47 6.61 19.22 -2.92
CA VAL A 47 5.55 20.11 -3.41
C VAL A 47 5.82 21.56 -3.02
N ALA A 48 6.28 21.80 -1.79
CA ALA A 48 6.66 23.14 -1.32
C ALA A 48 7.84 23.75 -2.11
N LYS A 49 8.72 22.92 -2.69
CA LYS A 49 9.84 23.35 -3.56
C LYS A 49 9.40 23.68 -5.00
N GLY A 50 8.10 23.65 -5.29
CA GLY A 50 7.54 24.04 -6.59
C GLY A 50 7.39 22.91 -7.60
N ASN A 51 7.53 21.65 -7.16
CA ASN A 51 7.24 20.48 -7.99
C ASN A 51 5.79 20.02 -7.71
N PRO A 52 4.80 20.37 -8.56
CA PRO A 52 3.42 20.01 -8.31
C PRO A 52 3.22 18.49 -8.32
N LEU A 53 2.27 18.01 -7.52
CA LEU A 53 1.91 16.60 -7.41
C LEU A 53 0.42 16.41 -7.70
N ASP A 54 0.11 15.57 -8.68
CA ASP A 54 -1.28 15.26 -9.05
C ASP A 54 -1.88 14.14 -8.21
N SER A 55 -1.09 13.11 -7.88
CA SER A 55 -1.57 11.89 -7.21
C SER A 55 -0.45 11.14 -6.51
N VAL A 56 -0.83 10.32 -5.52
CA VAL A 56 0.06 9.37 -4.83
C VAL A 56 -0.50 7.97 -5.06
N LEU A 57 0.34 7.07 -5.56
CA LEU A 57 0.03 5.64 -5.65
C LEU A 57 0.84 4.91 -4.57
N ILE A 58 0.15 4.14 -3.74
CA ILE A 58 0.78 3.29 -2.73
C ILE A 58 0.71 1.86 -3.23
N GLU A 59 1.87 1.31 -3.61
CA GLU A 59 2.01 -0.11 -3.88
C GLU A 59 2.25 -0.83 -2.56
N THR A 60 1.41 -1.81 -2.26
CA THR A 60 1.55 -2.64 -1.06
C THR A 60 2.21 -3.96 -1.42
N THR A 61 2.90 -4.60 -0.48
CA THR A 61 3.41 -5.96 -0.73
C THR A 61 2.23 -6.91 -0.97
N GLY A 62 2.47 -8.02 -1.67
CA GLY A 62 1.41 -9.02 -1.96
C GLY A 62 0.78 -9.65 -0.71
N MET A 63 1.38 -9.47 0.46
CA MET A 63 0.89 -9.96 1.76
C MET A 63 0.45 -8.82 2.69
N ALA A 64 0.41 -7.58 2.22
CA ALA A 64 -0.01 -6.46 3.05
C ALA A 64 -1.53 -6.46 3.24
N ASP A 65 -1.97 -6.21 4.48
CA ASP A 65 -3.35 -5.87 4.80
C ASP A 65 -3.61 -4.38 4.42
N PRO A 66 -4.59 -4.07 3.56
CA PRO A 66 -4.90 -2.69 3.20
C PRO A 66 -5.53 -1.88 4.35
N VAL A 67 -6.12 -2.53 5.35
CA VAL A 67 -6.89 -1.86 6.41
C VAL A 67 -6.01 -0.93 7.26
N PRO A 68 -4.85 -1.35 7.82
CA PRO A 68 -3.99 -0.47 8.60
C PRO A 68 -3.45 0.73 7.80
N ILE A 69 -3.23 0.56 6.50
CA ILE A 69 -2.73 1.61 5.60
C ILE A 69 -3.81 2.67 5.41
N VAL A 70 -5.01 2.25 4.99
CA VAL A 70 -6.15 3.14 4.78
C VAL A 70 -6.54 3.84 6.08
N ARG A 71 -6.53 3.12 7.19
CA ARG A 71 -6.77 3.70 8.52
C ARG A 71 -5.75 4.78 8.86
N THR A 72 -4.47 4.55 8.57
CA THR A 72 -3.42 5.55 8.80
C THR A 72 -3.66 6.82 7.98
N LEU A 73 -4.02 6.68 6.70
CA LEU A 73 -4.32 7.82 5.83
C LEU A 73 -5.53 8.63 6.35
N LEU A 74 -6.62 7.94 6.70
CA LEU A 74 -7.87 8.58 7.12
C LEU A 74 -7.82 9.16 8.55
N GLN A 75 -7.02 8.58 9.43
CA GLN A 75 -6.91 8.99 10.84
C GLN A 75 -5.73 9.92 11.11
N THR A 76 -5.03 10.39 10.07
CA THR A 76 -3.97 11.38 10.20
C THR A 76 -4.46 12.73 9.68
N PRO A 77 -4.77 13.70 10.57
CA PRO A 77 -5.31 15.00 10.17
C PRO A 77 -4.43 15.76 9.16
N ASP A 78 -3.10 15.69 9.33
CA ASP A 78 -2.17 16.40 8.44
C ASP A 78 -2.24 15.86 7.00
N ILE A 79 -2.38 14.54 6.83
CA ILE A 79 -2.58 13.90 5.52
C ILE A 79 -3.97 14.29 4.98
N MET A 80 -5.02 14.12 5.77
CA MET A 80 -6.41 14.40 5.35
C MET A 80 -6.66 15.86 4.98
N SER A 81 -5.89 16.80 5.51
CA SER A 81 -6.01 18.21 5.18
C SER A 81 -5.47 18.57 3.79
N ARG A 82 -4.70 17.67 3.16
CA ARG A 82 -3.97 17.92 1.90
C ARG A 82 -4.20 16.86 0.83
N PHE A 83 -4.56 15.66 1.24
CA PHE A 83 -4.77 14.50 0.38
C PHE A 83 -6.17 13.93 0.60
N LYS A 84 -6.67 13.27 -0.44
CA LYS A 84 -7.92 12.51 -0.39
C LYS A 84 -7.64 11.10 -0.88
N LEU A 85 -8.02 10.09 -0.10
CA LEU A 85 -8.01 8.71 -0.57
C LEU A 85 -9.05 8.56 -1.69
N ASN A 86 -8.60 8.20 -2.89
CA ASN A 86 -9.47 8.00 -4.05
C ASN A 86 -10.17 6.64 -3.97
N GLY A 87 -9.40 5.59 -3.65
CA GLY A 87 -9.89 4.25 -3.44
C GLY A 87 -8.75 3.23 -3.34
N VAL A 88 -9.12 1.98 -3.08
CA VAL A 88 -8.24 0.81 -3.05
C VAL A 88 -8.50 -0.02 -4.31
N VAL A 89 -7.43 -0.34 -5.03
CA VAL A 89 -7.48 -1.15 -6.25
C VAL A 89 -6.71 -2.44 -6.01
N THR A 90 -7.33 -3.58 -6.31
CA THR A 90 -6.74 -4.90 -6.11
C THR A 90 -6.59 -5.62 -7.44
N LEU A 91 -5.34 -5.87 -7.85
CA LEU A 91 -5.04 -6.68 -9.03
C LEU A 91 -5.22 -8.16 -8.71
N VAL A 92 -6.04 -8.85 -9.51
CA VAL A 92 -6.36 -10.27 -9.29
C VAL A 92 -5.89 -11.13 -10.46
N ASP A 93 -5.15 -12.20 -10.15
CA ASP A 93 -4.87 -13.26 -11.12
C ASP A 93 -6.12 -14.14 -11.31
N SER A 94 -6.86 -13.86 -12.38
CA SER A 94 -8.09 -14.58 -12.74
C SER A 94 -7.92 -16.11 -12.86
N LYS A 95 -6.73 -16.61 -13.20
CA LYS A 95 -6.47 -18.06 -13.33
C LYS A 95 -6.39 -18.73 -11.97
N ASN A 96 -5.81 -18.05 -10.99
CA ASN A 96 -5.42 -18.64 -9.70
C ASN A 96 -6.28 -18.18 -8.51
N VAL A 97 -7.08 -17.10 -8.65
CA VAL A 97 -7.83 -16.50 -7.55
C VAL A 97 -8.75 -17.48 -6.82
N LEU A 98 -9.48 -18.32 -7.55
CA LEU A 98 -10.39 -19.28 -6.93
C LEU A 98 -9.66 -20.37 -6.15
N ALA A 99 -8.48 -20.79 -6.62
CA ALA A 99 -7.65 -21.74 -5.90
C ALA A 99 -7.12 -21.08 -4.63
N ARG A 100 -6.61 -19.85 -4.74
CA ARG A 100 -6.07 -19.08 -3.61
C ARG A 100 -7.11 -18.86 -2.51
N LEU A 101 -8.34 -18.48 -2.87
CA LEU A 101 -9.43 -18.27 -1.91
C LEU A 101 -9.93 -19.57 -1.25
N ARG A 102 -9.80 -20.71 -1.93
CA ARG A 102 -10.23 -22.04 -1.43
C ARG A 102 -9.19 -22.76 -0.60
N GLU A 103 -7.91 -22.45 -0.77
CA GLU A 103 -6.85 -22.96 0.10
C GLU A 103 -7.18 -22.66 1.57
N THR A 104 -7.76 -21.49 1.82
CA THR A 104 -8.17 -21.00 3.14
C THR A 104 -9.46 -21.64 3.70
N GLU A 105 -10.20 -22.43 2.91
CA GLU A 105 -11.38 -23.18 3.38
C GLU A 105 -11.02 -24.54 3.99
N LYS A 106 -9.81 -25.05 3.73
CA LYS A 106 -9.37 -26.38 4.18
C LYS A 106 -8.79 -26.41 5.58
N GLU A 107 -8.40 -25.25 6.10
CA GLU A 107 -8.01 -25.09 7.49
C GLU A 107 -9.29 -24.76 8.27
N GLU A 108 -9.69 -25.60 9.22
CA GLU A 108 -10.79 -25.33 10.16
C GLU A 108 -10.47 -24.04 10.93
N ARG A 109 -10.80 -22.87 10.36
CA ARG A 109 -10.51 -21.57 10.95
C ARG A 109 -11.46 -21.33 12.12
N PRO A 110 -10.95 -21.13 13.34
CA PRO A 110 -11.74 -20.55 14.42
C PRO A 110 -12.31 -19.19 14.01
N ASP A 111 -13.53 -18.86 14.47
CA ASP A 111 -14.22 -17.60 14.16
C ASP A 111 -13.42 -16.34 14.54
N ASP A 112 -12.44 -16.47 15.43
CA ASP A 112 -11.59 -15.39 15.94
C ASP A 112 -10.37 -15.09 15.05
N ILE A 113 -10.08 -15.90 14.03
CA ILE A 113 -8.97 -15.67 13.11
C ILE A 113 -9.45 -14.78 11.96
N PRO A 114 -8.83 -13.60 11.73
CA PRO A 114 -9.20 -12.75 10.61
C PRO A 114 -9.04 -13.49 9.28
N PRO A 115 -9.85 -13.13 8.27
CA PRO A 115 -9.75 -13.76 6.96
C PRO A 115 -8.35 -13.57 6.34
N ASP A 116 -7.92 -14.53 5.51
CA ASP A 116 -6.63 -14.51 4.80
C ASP A 116 -6.40 -13.21 4.01
N GLU A 117 -5.14 -12.84 3.82
CA GLU A 117 -4.76 -11.56 3.23
C GLU A 117 -5.35 -11.39 1.82
N ALA A 118 -5.43 -12.46 1.02
CA ALA A 118 -6.02 -12.40 -0.31
C ALA A 118 -7.53 -12.10 -0.27
N PHE A 119 -8.23 -12.63 0.73
CA PHE A 119 -9.64 -12.32 0.93
C PHE A 119 -9.82 -10.87 1.39
N GLN A 120 -9.01 -10.40 2.34
CA GLN A 120 -9.07 -9.02 2.82
C GLN A 120 -8.77 -8.01 1.70
N GLN A 121 -7.75 -8.27 0.88
CA GLN A 121 -7.40 -7.42 -0.26
C GLN A 121 -8.53 -7.31 -1.29
N ILE A 122 -9.23 -8.41 -1.59
CA ILE A 122 -10.38 -8.39 -2.51
C ILE A 122 -11.58 -7.68 -1.87
N MET A 123 -11.88 -7.97 -0.61
CA MET A 123 -13.03 -7.40 0.10
C MET A 123 -12.93 -5.90 0.32
N PHE A 124 -11.71 -5.39 0.53
CA PHE A 124 -11.46 -3.98 0.79
C PHE A 124 -11.27 -3.15 -0.49
N ALA A 125 -11.31 -3.79 -1.66
CA ALA A 125 -11.13 -3.12 -2.95
C ALA A 125 -12.39 -2.31 -3.33
N ASP A 126 -12.19 -1.05 -3.73
CA ASP A 126 -13.21 -0.27 -4.44
C ASP A 126 -13.30 -0.68 -5.92
N ARG A 127 -12.21 -1.28 -6.46
CA ARG A 127 -12.13 -1.82 -7.82
C ARG A 127 -11.19 -3.02 -7.90
N ILE A 128 -11.59 -4.01 -8.70
CA ILE A 128 -10.81 -5.19 -9.09
C ILE A 128 -10.50 -5.11 -10.58
#